data_AF-A0A368F797-F1
#
_entry.id   AF-A0A368F797-F1
#
_cell.length_a   1.000
_cell.length_b   1.000
_cell.length_c   1.000
_cell.angle_alpha   90.00
_cell.angle_beta   90.00
_cell.angle_gamma   90.00
#
_symmetry.space_group_name_H-M   'P 1'
#
loop_
_entity.id
_entity.type
_entity.pdbx_description
1 polymer ?
#
loop_
_entity_poly.entity_id
_entity_poly.type
_entity_poly.pdbx_seq_one_letter_code
_entity_poly.pdbx_strand_id
1 'polypeptide(L)'
;MVIHFAAITHVDESYTDRVGTIQDNVISTTTLLESIMNRNYKGVKRLVHISTDEVYGDSFDDATPKTENSLPNPTNPYAASKAACEMIIRSYWHSYKLPYVMVRMNNVYGPRQACTKLIPKFTKWALEGKPYPLMGDGLHTRFFTGWQSPGLLSKNHIRRLKNSSVSLIPLDLPSLVKATTA
;
A
#
# COMPACT_ATOMS: atom_id res chain seq x y z
N MET A 1 4.56 -0.73 -19.84
CA MET A 1 3.80 -0.48 -18.60
C MET A 1 4.77 -0.61 -17.45
N VAL A 2 4.71 0.29 -16.47
CA VAL A 2 5.56 0.24 -15.27
C VAL A 2 4.66 -0.10 -14.09
N ILE A 3 5.07 -1.04 -13.24
CA ILE A 3 4.39 -1.33 -11.97
C ILE A 3 5.39 -1.04 -10.85
N HIS A 4 5.08 -0.05 -10.02
CA HIS A 4 5.98 0.48 -9.00
C HIS A 4 5.56 -0.02 -7.61
N PHE A 5 6.29 -1.02 -7.10
CA PHE A 5 6.16 -1.59 -5.76
C PHE A 5 7.26 -1.13 -4.79
N ALA A 6 8.37 -0.57 -5.30
CA ALA A 6 9.53 -0.28 -4.47
C ALA A 6 9.24 0.86 -3.48
N ALA A 7 9.42 0.58 -2.19
CA ALA A 7 9.23 1.51 -1.09
C ALA A 7 9.83 0.93 0.21
N ILE A 8 10.20 1.79 1.15
CA ILE A 8 10.19 1.44 2.58
C ILE A 8 8.73 1.18 2.97
N THR A 9 8.48 0.02 3.58
CA THR A 9 7.12 -0.47 3.85
C THR A 9 6.78 -0.63 5.32
N HIS A 10 7.75 -0.51 6.23
CA HIS A 10 7.55 -0.78 7.65
C HIS A 10 7.27 0.51 8.41
N VAL A 11 6.14 0.57 9.11
CA VAL A 11 5.75 1.74 9.91
C VAL A 11 6.80 2.03 10.99
N ASP A 12 7.22 1.01 11.75
CA ASP A 12 8.25 1.20 12.79
C ASP A 12 9.57 1.73 12.24
N GLU A 13 10.02 1.23 11.08
CA GLU A 13 11.24 1.70 10.41
C GLU A 13 11.12 3.18 10.04
N SER A 14 9.93 3.62 9.61
CA SER A 14 9.69 5.02 9.28
C SER A 14 9.73 5.97 10.48
N TYR A 15 9.50 5.47 11.70
CA TYR A 15 9.70 6.24 12.92
C TYR A 15 11.17 6.33 13.32
N THR A 16 11.98 5.35 12.96
CA THR A 16 13.44 5.39 13.20
C THR A 16 14.13 6.28 12.18
N ASP A 17 13.87 6.08 10.89
CA ASP A 17 14.48 6.84 9.79
C ASP A 17 13.43 7.54 8.91
N ARG A 18 12.97 8.70 9.40
CA ARG A 18 11.98 9.54 8.71
C ARG A 18 12.54 10.12 7.42
N VAL A 19 13.80 10.55 7.44
CA VAL A 19 14.45 11.21 6.29
C VAL A 19 14.70 10.19 5.19
N GLY A 20 15.25 9.02 5.54
CA GLY A 20 15.42 7.90 4.62
C GLY A 20 14.10 7.44 4.03
N THR A 21 13.02 7.39 4.83
CA THR A 21 11.68 7.05 4.30
C THR A 21 11.22 8.05 3.23
N ILE A 22 11.44 9.35 3.42
CA ILE A 22 11.12 10.36 2.40
C ILE A 22 12.03 10.21 1.17
N GLN A 23 13.32 9.98 1.36
CA GLN A 23 14.26 9.76 0.27
C GLN A 23 13.88 8.54 -0.59
N ASP A 24 13.62 7.42 0.04
CA ASP A 24 13.37 6.15 -0.64
C ASP A 24 11.98 6.08 -1.25
N ASN A 25 10.97 6.65 -0.59
CA ASN A 25 9.62 6.63 -1.13
C ASN A 25 9.38 7.80 -2.08
N VAL A 26 9.55 9.02 -1.59
CA VAL A 26 9.12 10.24 -2.29
C VAL A 26 10.13 10.62 -3.36
N ILE A 27 11.41 10.80 -2.99
CA ILE A 27 12.42 11.27 -3.94
C ILE A 27 12.63 10.23 -5.04
N SER A 28 12.76 8.94 -4.70
CA SER A 28 12.92 7.88 -5.71
C SER A 28 11.71 7.75 -6.64
N THR A 29 10.48 7.95 -6.14
CA THR A 29 9.29 7.98 -7.00
C THR A 29 9.33 9.17 -7.95
N THR A 30 9.71 10.35 -7.48
CA THR A 30 9.90 11.53 -8.34
C THR A 30 11.00 11.28 -9.39
N THR A 31 12.12 10.68 -9.01
CA THR A 31 13.21 10.34 -9.93
C THR A 31 12.76 9.33 -11.00
N LEU A 32 11.93 8.34 -10.63
CA LEU A 32 11.32 7.42 -11.60
C LEU A 32 10.42 8.18 -12.58
N LEU A 33 9.59 9.10 -12.11
CA LEU A 33 8.72 9.92 -12.95
C LEU A 33 9.54 10.79 -13.91
N GLU A 34 10.54 11.50 -13.40
CA GLU A 34 11.48 12.27 -14.22
C GLU A 34 12.18 11.41 -15.28
N SER A 35 12.56 10.17 -14.93
CA SER A 35 13.17 9.23 -15.87
C SER A 35 12.20 8.79 -16.97
N ILE A 36 10.91 8.62 -16.63
CA ILE A 36 9.84 8.34 -17.59
C ILE A 36 9.64 9.54 -18.53
N MET A 37 9.69 10.76 -18.00
CA MET A 37 9.47 12.00 -18.77
C MET A 37 10.65 12.38 -19.67
N ASN A 38 11.88 12.37 -19.15
CA ASN A 38 13.07 12.89 -19.84
C ASN A 38 13.49 12.07 -21.06
N ARG A 39 13.19 10.77 -21.10
CA ARG A 39 13.82 9.87 -22.06
C ARG A 39 13.13 9.75 -23.42
N ASN A 40 12.19 10.63 -23.78
CA ASN A 40 11.35 10.42 -24.98
C ASN A 40 10.80 8.98 -25.02
N TYR A 41 10.57 8.36 -23.84
CA TYR A 41 10.09 6.99 -23.71
C TYR A 41 8.62 6.97 -24.12
N LYS A 42 8.38 7.01 -25.43
CA LYS A 42 7.07 6.83 -26.07
C LYS A 42 6.46 5.43 -25.78
N GLY A 43 7.13 4.60 -24.97
CA GLY A 43 6.74 3.23 -24.62
C GLY A 43 6.01 3.08 -23.28
N VAL A 44 6.13 4.01 -22.32
CA VAL A 44 5.42 3.87 -21.04
C VAL A 44 3.96 4.29 -21.21
N LYS A 45 3.13 3.32 -21.58
CA LYS A 45 1.69 3.52 -21.80
C LYS A 45 0.90 3.80 -20.51
N ARG A 46 1.43 3.38 -19.36
CA ARG A 46 0.77 3.46 -18.06
C ARG A 46 1.75 3.18 -16.92
N LEU A 47 1.62 3.96 -15.84
CA LEU A 47 2.21 3.69 -14.53
C LEU A 47 1.14 3.07 -13.61
N VAL A 48 1.44 1.95 -12.96
CA VAL A 48 0.64 1.40 -11.87
C VAL A 48 1.43 1.61 -10.60
N HIS A 49 0.93 2.43 -9.67
CA HIS A 49 1.60 2.69 -8.41
C HIS A 49 0.86 2.01 -7.27
N ILE A 50 1.61 1.24 -6.49
CA ILE A 50 1.08 0.49 -5.36
C ILE A 50 1.26 1.33 -4.11
N SER A 51 0.13 1.71 -3.53
CA SER A 51 -0.02 2.49 -2.31
C SER A 51 -0.69 1.64 -1.23
N THR A 52 -1.05 2.27 -0.12
CA THR A 52 -1.59 1.64 1.09
C THR A 52 -2.92 2.26 1.48
N ASP A 53 -3.76 1.52 2.18
CA ASP A 53 -4.96 2.03 2.85
C ASP A 53 -4.62 3.01 4.00
N GLU A 54 -3.43 2.91 4.59
CA GLU A 54 -2.97 3.82 5.67
C GLU A 54 -2.95 5.30 5.25
N VAL A 55 -2.97 5.61 3.94
CA VAL A 55 -3.07 7.00 3.47
C VAL A 55 -4.37 7.67 3.93
N TYR A 56 -5.42 6.90 4.22
CA TYR A 56 -6.69 7.41 4.73
C TYR A 56 -6.69 7.71 6.23
N GLY A 57 -5.64 7.30 6.94
CA GLY A 57 -5.59 7.34 8.40
C GLY A 57 -6.53 6.33 9.05
N ASP A 58 -6.83 6.57 10.31
CA ASP A 58 -7.61 5.65 11.13
C ASP A 58 -9.06 5.51 10.65
N SER A 59 -9.60 4.31 10.84
CA SER A 59 -11.00 3.98 10.62
C SER A 59 -11.58 3.49 11.94
N PHE A 60 -12.68 4.10 12.37
CA PHE A 60 -13.41 3.73 13.59
C PHE A 60 -14.53 2.75 13.22
N ASP A 61 -14.89 1.84 14.14
CA ASP A 61 -15.82 0.74 13.87
C ASP A 61 -17.23 1.20 13.41
N ASP A 62 -17.66 2.40 13.83
CA ASP A 62 -18.93 3.01 13.42
C ASP A 62 -18.83 3.91 12.18
N ALA A 63 -17.63 4.03 11.60
CA ALA A 63 -17.40 4.90 10.44
C ALA A 63 -17.78 4.19 9.14
N THR A 64 -18.29 4.97 8.18
CA THR A 64 -18.48 4.50 6.80
C THR A 64 -17.17 3.95 6.23
N PRO A 65 -17.17 2.78 5.58
CA PRO A 65 -15.98 2.23 4.93
C PRO A 65 -15.33 3.26 4.00
N LYS A 66 -14.00 3.36 4.08
CA LYS A 66 -13.23 4.29 3.23
C LYS A 66 -13.35 3.86 1.77
N THR A 67 -13.46 4.85 0.88
CA THR A 67 -13.55 4.67 -0.57
C THR A 67 -12.45 5.46 -1.27
N GLU A 68 -12.31 5.32 -2.59
CA GLU A 68 -11.27 6.00 -3.38
C GLU A 68 -11.37 7.53 -3.27
N ASN A 69 -12.59 8.00 -3.01
CA ASN A 69 -12.93 9.41 -2.84
C ASN A 69 -12.70 9.93 -1.41
N SER A 70 -12.41 9.06 -0.44
CA SER A 70 -12.08 9.49 0.91
C SER A 70 -10.79 10.31 0.90
N LEU A 71 -10.75 11.37 1.73
CA LEU A 71 -9.59 12.25 1.81
C LEU A 71 -8.41 11.53 2.47
N PRO A 72 -7.19 11.65 1.93
CA PRO A 72 -6.00 11.20 2.62
C PRO A 72 -5.80 11.97 3.94
N ASN A 73 -5.56 11.23 5.03
CA ASN A 73 -5.30 11.76 6.36
C ASN A 73 -4.25 10.89 7.08
N PRO A 74 -3.01 10.80 6.54
CA PRO A 74 -2.00 9.89 7.07
C PRO A 74 -1.58 10.25 8.49
N THR A 75 -1.46 9.24 9.36
CA THR A 75 -1.15 9.41 10.80
C THR A 75 0.27 9.03 11.19
N ASN A 76 1.07 8.53 10.23
CA ASN A 76 2.46 8.11 10.47
C ASN A 76 3.40 8.49 9.29
N PRO A 77 4.74 8.51 9.48
CA PRO A 77 5.69 8.95 8.46
C PRO A 77 5.66 8.09 7.18
N TYR A 78 5.49 6.78 7.30
CA TYR A 78 5.32 5.88 6.15
C TYR A 78 4.07 6.25 5.34
N ALA A 79 2.90 6.33 5.98
CA ALA A 79 1.65 6.69 5.33
C ALA A 79 1.72 8.08 4.68
N ALA A 80 2.36 9.05 5.34
CA ALA A 80 2.57 10.39 4.81
C ALA A 80 3.46 10.36 3.55
N SER A 81 4.53 9.56 3.55
CA SER A 81 5.39 9.39 2.37
C SER A 81 4.63 8.77 1.19
N LYS A 82 3.75 7.79 1.45
CA LYS A 82 2.90 7.18 0.42
C LYS A 82 1.89 8.16 -0.13
N ALA A 83 1.19 8.91 0.73
CA ALA A 83 0.28 9.97 0.33
C ALA A 83 0.98 11.06 -0.52
N ALA A 84 2.21 11.44 -0.16
CA ALA A 84 3.01 12.37 -0.96
C ALA A 84 3.30 11.83 -2.37
N CYS A 85 3.67 10.54 -2.48
CA CYS A 85 3.85 9.89 -3.79
C CYS A 85 2.57 9.95 -4.64
N GLU A 86 1.39 9.75 -4.05
CA GLU A 86 0.12 9.83 -4.76
C GLU A 86 -0.13 11.24 -5.33
N MET A 87 0.13 12.28 -4.52
CA MET A 87 -0.05 13.66 -4.94
C MET A 87 0.92 14.07 -6.05
N ILE A 88 2.17 13.61 -5.97
CA ILE A 88 3.18 13.83 -7.01
C ILE A 88 2.75 13.12 -8.29
N ILE A 89 2.42 11.84 -8.26
CA ILE A 89 1.98 11.11 -9.47
C ILE A 89 0.76 11.79 -10.11
N ARG A 90 -0.19 12.24 -9.29
CA ARG A 90 -1.37 12.99 -9.76
C ARG A 90 -0.97 14.32 -10.42
N SER A 91 0.03 15.03 -9.90
CA SER A 91 0.52 16.27 -10.53
C SER A 91 1.15 15.98 -11.89
N TYR A 92 1.87 14.87 -12.06
CA TYR A 92 2.44 14.47 -13.34
C TYR A 92 1.38 14.13 -14.39
N TRP A 93 0.26 13.51 -13.99
CA TRP A 93 -0.88 13.38 -14.89
C TRP A 93 -1.46 14.73 -15.28
N HIS A 94 -1.65 15.63 -14.31
CA HIS A 94 -2.25 16.93 -14.58
C HIS A 94 -1.41 17.74 -15.58
N SER A 95 -0.10 17.84 -15.31
CA SER A 95 0.85 18.66 -16.06
C SER A 95 1.34 18.00 -17.35
N TYR A 96 1.57 16.68 -17.35
CA TYR A 96 2.24 15.98 -18.45
C TYR A 96 1.42 14.83 -19.08
N LYS A 97 0.19 14.61 -18.60
CA LYS A 97 -0.72 13.56 -19.12
C LYS A 97 -0.15 12.14 -19.05
N LEU A 98 0.76 11.86 -18.10
CA LEU A 98 1.28 10.51 -17.85
C LEU A 98 0.16 9.60 -17.31
N PRO A 99 -0.35 8.61 -18.08
CA PRO A 99 -1.46 7.79 -17.62
C PRO A 99 -1.04 6.95 -16.41
N TYR A 100 -1.84 6.97 -15.35
CA TYR A 100 -1.55 6.22 -14.14
C TYR A 100 -2.78 5.49 -13.60
N VAL A 101 -2.49 4.48 -12.77
CA VAL A 101 -3.46 3.77 -11.94
C VAL A 101 -2.87 3.69 -10.54
N MET A 102 -3.61 4.23 -9.58
CA MET A 102 -3.30 4.13 -8.17
C MET A 102 -4.00 2.92 -7.58
N VAL A 103 -3.26 2.06 -6.89
CA VAL A 103 -3.84 0.92 -6.17
C VAL A 103 -3.57 1.10 -4.69
N ARG A 104 -4.61 1.31 -3.88
CA ARG A 104 -4.51 1.31 -2.41
C ARG A 104 -4.91 -0.08 -1.91
N MET A 105 -4.01 -0.76 -1.21
CA MET A 105 -4.21 -2.12 -0.71
C MET A 105 -4.27 -2.13 0.82
N ASN A 106 -5.11 -3.01 1.37
CA ASN A 106 -5.05 -3.37 2.79
C ASN A 106 -3.79 -4.20 3.10
N ASN A 107 -3.62 -4.63 4.35
CA ASN A 107 -2.48 -5.44 4.77
C ASN A 107 -2.42 -6.77 4.01
N VAL A 108 -1.43 -6.92 3.13
CA VAL A 108 -1.21 -8.16 2.40
C VAL A 108 -0.41 -9.14 3.27
N TYR A 109 -0.78 -10.42 3.25
CA TYR A 109 -0.02 -11.48 3.91
C TYR A 109 0.14 -12.71 3.02
N GLY A 110 1.25 -13.43 3.17
CA GLY A 110 1.45 -14.69 2.45
C GLY A 110 2.91 -15.08 2.26
N PRO A 111 3.18 -16.06 1.38
CA PRO A 111 4.53 -16.60 1.19
C PRO A 111 5.54 -15.52 0.78
N ARG A 112 6.77 -15.63 1.32
CA ARG A 112 7.91 -14.70 1.08
C ARG A 112 7.73 -13.30 1.69
N GLN A 113 6.75 -13.09 2.55
CA GLN A 113 6.68 -11.85 3.34
C GLN A 113 7.79 -11.81 4.40
N ALA A 114 8.41 -10.66 4.58
CA ALA A 114 9.44 -10.47 5.59
C ALA A 114 8.91 -10.75 7.01
N CYS A 115 9.70 -11.44 7.82
CA CYS A 115 9.35 -11.81 9.21
C CYS A 115 9.30 -10.63 10.20
N THR A 116 9.34 -9.40 9.70
CA THR A 116 9.11 -8.17 10.47
C THR A 116 7.61 -7.84 10.57
N LYS A 117 6.80 -8.28 9.60
CA LYS A 117 5.34 -8.05 9.57
C LYS A 117 4.59 -8.99 10.52
N LEU A 118 3.41 -8.56 10.99
CA LEU A 118 2.63 -9.22 12.05
C LEU A 118 2.49 -10.73 11.87
N ILE A 119 1.82 -11.18 10.80
CA ILE A 119 1.51 -12.60 10.55
C ILE A 119 2.78 -13.47 10.47
N PRO A 120 3.79 -13.16 9.64
CA PRO A 120 4.99 -13.99 9.56
C PRO A 120 5.85 -13.91 10.83
N LYS A 121 5.89 -12.76 11.54
CA LYS A 121 6.58 -12.65 12.84
C LYS A 121 5.95 -13.54 13.90
N PHE A 122 4.62 -13.51 14.00
CA PHE A 122 3.87 -14.34 14.95
C PHE A 122 4.02 -15.83 14.63
N THR A 123 3.93 -16.18 13.35
CA THR A 123 4.13 -17.56 12.89
C THR A 123 5.52 -18.07 13.29
N LYS A 124 6.57 -17.25 13.06
CA LYS A 124 7.93 -17.59 13.44
C LYS A 124 8.07 -17.79 14.96
N TRP A 125 7.52 -16.88 15.77
CA TRP A 125 7.66 -16.95 17.22
C TRP A 125 6.89 -18.12 17.84
N ALA A 126 5.69 -18.43 17.30
CA ALA A 126 4.92 -19.61 17.69
C ALA A 126 5.71 -20.90 17.44
N LEU A 127 6.35 -21.02 16.27
CA LEU A 127 7.20 -22.16 15.92
C LEU A 127 8.45 -22.26 16.80
N GLU A 128 8.95 -21.13 17.30
CA GLU A 128 10.11 -21.05 18.20
C GLU A 128 9.73 -21.15 19.70
N GLY A 129 8.44 -21.29 20.04
CA GLY A 129 7.96 -21.33 21.42
C GLY A 129 8.17 -20.03 22.21
N LYS A 130 8.27 -18.89 21.53
CA LYS A 130 8.51 -17.57 22.14
C LYS A 130 7.20 -16.88 22.56
N PRO A 131 7.20 -16.10 23.65
CA PRO A 131 6.02 -15.34 24.07
C PRO A 131 5.68 -14.25 23.05
N TYR A 132 4.40 -14.06 22.71
CA TYR A 132 4.00 -13.12 21.66
C TYR A 132 4.29 -11.66 22.02
N PRO A 133 4.83 -10.85 21.10
CA PRO A 133 5.05 -9.43 21.32
C PRO A 133 3.76 -8.70 20.96
N LEU A 134 2.79 -8.67 21.88
CA LEU A 134 1.60 -7.84 21.73
C LEU A 134 1.97 -6.37 21.96
N MET A 135 1.61 -5.51 21.02
CA MET A 135 1.82 -4.07 21.14
C MET A 135 0.56 -3.45 21.74
N GLY A 136 0.70 -2.79 22.89
CA GLY A 136 -0.43 -2.15 23.58
C GLY A 136 -1.42 -3.17 24.14
N ASP A 137 -2.72 -2.87 23.99
CA ASP A 137 -3.84 -3.67 24.49
C ASP A 137 -4.36 -4.72 23.48
N GLY A 138 -3.83 -4.74 22.26
CA GLY A 138 -4.29 -5.66 21.22
C GLY A 138 -5.68 -5.34 20.63
N LEU A 139 -6.27 -4.19 20.91
CA LEU A 139 -7.62 -3.89 20.39
C LEU A 139 -7.60 -3.33 18.96
N HIS A 140 -6.43 -3.30 18.32
CA HIS A 140 -6.24 -2.74 16.99
C HIS A 140 -6.78 -3.65 15.88
N THR A 141 -7.81 -3.18 15.17
CA THR A 141 -8.35 -3.87 13.99
C THR A 141 -7.51 -3.61 12.74
N ARG A 142 -7.33 -4.65 11.91
CA ARG A 142 -6.69 -4.57 10.59
C ARG A 142 -7.44 -5.45 9.59
N PHE A 143 -7.57 -4.98 8.35
CA PHE A 143 -8.04 -5.79 7.23
C PHE A 143 -6.88 -6.50 6.56
N PHE A 144 -7.03 -7.80 6.30
CA PHE A 144 -6.00 -8.63 5.70
C PHE A 144 -6.43 -9.17 4.33
N THR A 145 -5.54 -9.05 3.36
CA THR A 145 -5.71 -9.65 2.03
C THR A 145 -4.67 -10.74 1.85
N GLY A 146 -5.12 -11.99 1.67
CA GLY A 146 -4.22 -13.11 1.41
C GLY A 146 -3.58 -12.97 0.02
N TRP A 147 -2.26 -13.11 -0.04
CA TRP A 147 -1.54 -13.24 -1.30
C TRP A 147 -1.85 -14.60 -1.91
N GLN A 148 -2.77 -14.61 -2.87
CA GLN A 148 -3.02 -15.76 -3.72
C GLN A 148 -2.20 -15.66 -5.00
N SER A 149 -1.97 -16.80 -5.64
CA SER A 149 -1.18 -16.92 -6.87
C SER A 149 -1.60 -15.84 -7.92
N PRO A 150 -0.70 -15.33 -8.78
CA PRO A 150 -0.91 -14.13 -9.62
C PRO A 150 -2.13 -14.13 -10.58
N GLY A 151 -2.93 -15.20 -10.62
CA GLY A 151 -4.09 -15.36 -11.49
C GLY A 151 -5.41 -14.78 -10.96
N LEU A 152 -5.48 -14.26 -9.72
CA LEU A 152 -6.76 -13.91 -9.08
C LEU A 152 -7.07 -12.41 -8.97
N LEU A 153 -6.35 -11.53 -9.68
CA LEU A 153 -6.98 -10.27 -10.08
C LEU A 153 -8.03 -10.63 -11.12
N SER A 154 -9.27 -10.83 -10.69
CA SER A 154 -10.36 -11.24 -11.60
C SER A 154 -10.38 -10.31 -12.81
N LYS A 155 -10.80 -10.82 -13.99
CA LYS A 155 -10.92 -10.00 -15.21
C LYS A 155 -11.69 -8.69 -14.95
N ASN A 156 -12.59 -8.67 -13.97
CA ASN A 156 -13.34 -7.47 -13.54
C ASN A 156 -12.46 -6.45 -12.80
N HIS A 157 -11.52 -6.87 -11.95
CA HIS A 157 -10.54 -5.98 -11.32
C HIS A 157 -9.61 -5.34 -12.36
N ILE A 158 -9.09 -6.14 -13.30
CA ILE A 158 -8.25 -5.62 -14.40
C ILE A 158 -9.06 -4.66 -15.30
N ARG A 159 -10.36 -4.88 -15.47
CA ARG A 159 -11.26 -3.99 -16.23
C ARG A 159 -11.54 -2.69 -15.49
N ARG A 160 -11.68 -2.69 -14.16
CA ARG A 160 -11.75 -1.47 -13.33
C ARG A 160 -10.48 -0.62 -13.45
N LEU A 161 -9.30 -1.23 -13.41
CA LEU A 161 -8.02 -0.54 -13.63
C LEU A 161 -7.86 0.06 -15.05
N LYS A 162 -8.71 -0.32 -16.00
CA LYS A 162 -8.75 0.33 -17.33
C LYS A 162 -9.62 1.58 -17.37
N ASN A 163 -10.56 1.73 -16.43
CA ASN A 163 -11.60 2.75 -16.46
C ASN A 163 -11.50 3.79 -15.33
N SER A 164 -10.66 3.59 -14.31
CA SER A 164 -10.41 4.57 -13.25
C SER A 164 -8.91 4.78 -12.97
N SER A 165 -8.53 6.03 -12.72
CA SER A 165 -7.15 6.43 -12.39
C SER A 165 -6.75 6.02 -10.96
N VAL A 166 -7.73 5.74 -10.11
CA VAL A 166 -7.57 5.26 -8.74
C VAL A 166 -8.52 4.08 -8.54
N SER A 167 -8.02 2.99 -7.96
CA SER A 167 -8.79 1.82 -7.60
C SER A 167 -8.36 1.38 -6.21
N LEU A 168 -9.29 1.32 -5.27
CA LEU A 168 -9.17 0.43 -4.12
C LEU A 168 -9.43 -0.98 -4.67
N ILE A 169 -8.53 -1.89 -4.36
CA ILE A 169 -8.75 -3.30 -4.61
C ILE A 169 -9.03 -3.94 -3.25
N PRO A 170 -10.29 -3.94 -2.77
CA PRO A 170 -10.72 -4.98 -1.87
C PRO A 170 -10.77 -6.25 -2.71
N LEU A 171 -9.77 -7.12 -2.58
CA LEU A 171 -9.88 -8.46 -3.13
C LEU A 171 -10.91 -9.18 -2.26
N ASP A 172 -12.14 -9.29 -2.78
CA ASP A 172 -13.20 -10.09 -2.18
C ASP A 172 -12.68 -11.53 -1.96
N LEU A 173 -12.30 -11.81 -0.72
CA LEU A 173 -12.10 -13.14 -0.20
C LEU A 173 -12.98 -13.29 1.05
N PRO A 174 -13.74 -14.39 1.18
CA PRO A 174 -14.73 -14.59 2.24
C PRO A 174 -14.11 -14.96 3.59
N SER A 175 -13.02 -14.31 3.99
CA SER A 175 -12.41 -14.54 5.30
C SER A 175 -12.00 -13.21 5.90
N LEU A 176 -12.99 -12.55 6.49
CA LEU A 176 -12.81 -11.46 7.43
C LEU A 176 -12.06 -12.03 8.65
N VAL A 177 -10.73 -12.08 8.59
CA VAL A 177 -9.93 -12.39 9.78
C VAL A 177 -9.89 -11.11 10.61
N LYS A 178 -10.94 -10.91 11.41
CA LYS A 178 -10.86 -10.07 12.60
C LYS A 178 -9.85 -10.74 13.53
N ALA A 179 -8.61 -10.27 13.50
CA ALA A 179 -7.70 -10.57 14.58
C ALA A 179 -8.09 -9.67 15.77
N THR A 180 -9.12 -10.06 16.50
CA THR A 180 -9.30 -9.64 17.89
C THR A 180 -8.25 -10.39 18.68
N THR A 181 -7.15 -9.73 19.02
CA THR A 181 -6.18 -10.30 19.95
C THR A 181 -6.76 -10.20 21.37
N ALA A 182 -6.75 -11.32 22.08
CA ALA A 182 -7.03 -11.39 23.51
C ALA A 182 -5.79 -10.99 24.33
#